data_AF-A0A8T5EL76-F1
#
_entry.id   AF-A0A8T5EL76-F1
#
_cell.length_a   1.000
_cell.length_b   1.000
_cell.length_c   1.000
_cell.angle_alpha   90.00
_cell.angle_beta   90.00
_cell.angle_gamma   90.00
#
_symmetry.space_group_name_H-M   'P 1'
#
loop_
_entity.id
_entity.type
_entity.pdbx_description
1 polymer ?
#
loop_
_entity_poly.entity_id
_entity_poly.type
_entity_poly.pdbx_seq_one_letter_code
_entity_poly.pdbx_strand_id
1 'polypeptide(L)'
;MASIVTPGTVVGTTEKNSPGAGITEQNGDLVALLTGVVTENEGVISIASHNEMLRLEVGDMIIGEVVKLNEKAGEIQVLSVEGKPNRSIMADQLFAQFHVTRICDRFLHNTADGLRRRDIVRAKVSEAENVVRIDMREDVNCGVLWALCPPCGDTFVAEQNGDWNVSCPTCGNQAFRALADDFGGEAGKSALNGSGKRWSGAAEAQFAKGSAGRATFIAEDIREDGSERTYFRFEGDVGGGRQERRQKAAPGCRLFVGGLSFEVEDDELREKFAEHGKITDFALMRDETGKSRGFGFITFDKKAMADAAVAALDGLRLKGRKIGVRDADAPKEDKPRRKEPEGAKLYVGNLPFKASEDDLRALFKDLCDSVHIYWPADNAGRKKAFSFVTVMPESKAEEVAKKLNGSDMMGREIKVDIAKPRDRNNRGPKGKSGDSSGKSSRELRALAEEEADSKKKKHRRPKKD
;
A
#
# COMPACT_ATOMS: atom_id res chain seq x y z
N MET A 1 -17.89 20.66 55.22
CA MET A 1 -16.42 20.72 55.26
C MET A 1 -15.93 19.92 54.06
N ALA A 2 -15.15 20.53 53.16
CA ALA A 2 -14.63 19.84 51.98
C ALA A 2 -13.54 18.84 52.40
N SER A 3 -13.93 17.60 52.69
CA SER A 3 -12.99 16.51 52.96
C SER A 3 -12.46 15.97 51.63
N ILE A 4 -11.14 15.97 51.48
CA ILE A 4 -10.47 15.20 50.43
C ILE A 4 -10.64 13.73 50.80
N VAL A 5 -11.17 12.95 49.86
CA VAL A 5 -11.35 11.51 50.01
C VAL A 5 -10.42 10.75 49.08
N THR A 6 -10.02 9.57 49.53
CA THR A 6 -9.25 8.61 48.73
C THR A 6 -10.14 7.45 48.29
N PRO A 7 -9.82 6.75 47.19
CA PRO A 7 -10.51 5.53 46.80
C PRO A 7 -10.59 4.55 47.98
N GLY A 8 -11.79 4.04 48.27
CA GLY A 8 -12.08 3.15 49.39
C GLY A 8 -12.58 3.83 50.66
N THR A 9 -12.59 5.17 50.73
CA THR A 9 -13.19 5.90 51.86
C THR A 9 -14.71 5.86 51.78
N VAL A 10 -15.37 5.52 52.90
CA VAL A 10 -16.84 5.56 53.02
C VAL A 10 -17.28 7.01 53.20
N VAL A 11 -18.19 7.46 52.34
CA VAL A 11 -18.63 8.86 52.24
C VAL A 11 -20.05 9.06 52.77
N GLY A 12 -20.86 7.99 52.87
CA GLY A 12 -22.21 8.03 53.43
C GLY A 12 -22.92 6.69 53.35
N THR A 13 -24.20 6.66 53.75
CA THR A 13 -25.09 5.49 53.65
C THR A 13 -26.21 5.76 52.63
N THR A 14 -26.71 4.70 51.99
CA THR A 14 -27.70 4.77 50.90
C THR A 14 -29.10 5.20 51.35
N GLU A 15 -29.36 5.22 52.66
CA GLU A 15 -30.65 5.62 53.23
C GLU A 15 -30.93 7.12 53.11
N LYS A 16 -29.89 7.96 53.01
CA LYS A 16 -30.03 9.41 52.97
C LYS A 16 -29.66 10.01 51.63
N ASN A 17 -28.68 9.42 50.95
CA ASN A 17 -28.06 10.02 49.78
C ASN A 17 -27.94 9.03 48.62
N SER A 18 -28.08 9.53 47.39
CA SER A 18 -27.91 8.75 46.16
C SER A 18 -26.47 8.82 45.65
N PRO A 19 -25.93 7.74 45.05
CA PRO A 19 -24.59 7.74 44.48
C PRO A 19 -24.49 8.64 43.23
N GLY A 20 -23.59 9.60 43.26
CA GLY A 20 -23.20 10.43 42.11
C GLY A 20 -21.91 9.96 41.43
N ALA A 21 -21.35 10.81 40.57
CA ALA A 21 -20.11 10.50 39.84
C ALA A 21 -18.94 10.19 40.79
N GLY A 22 -18.22 9.10 40.51
CA GLY A 22 -17.04 8.68 41.28
C GLY A 22 -17.34 7.91 42.56
N ILE A 23 -18.60 7.54 42.83
CA ILE A 23 -19.01 6.76 44.02
C ILE A 23 -19.69 5.46 43.56
N THR A 24 -19.45 4.38 44.29
CA THR A 24 -20.14 3.10 44.13
C THR A 24 -20.82 2.71 45.41
N GLU A 25 -21.94 2.00 45.29
CA GLU A 25 -22.58 1.35 46.43
C GLU A 25 -21.92 -0.01 46.68
N GLN A 26 -21.49 -0.25 47.92
CA GLN A 26 -21.08 -1.57 48.39
C GLN A 26 -21.73 -1.83 49.75
N ASN A 27 -22.58 -2.85 49.84
CA ASN A 27 -23.21 -3.30 51.09
C ASN A 27 -24.01 -2.22 51.85
N GLY A 28 -24.64 -1.27 51.15
CA GLY A 28 -25.41 -0.18 51.76
C GLY A 28 -24.58 1.08 52.12
N ASP A 29 -23.27 1.01 51.93
CA ASP A 29 -22.34 2.12 52.10
C ASP A 29 -21.94 2.72 50.74
N LEU A 30 -21.86 4.05 50.69
CA LEU A 30 -21.36 4.82 49.56
C LEU A 30 -19.84 4.92 49.67
N VAL A 31 -19.12 4.25 48.77
CA VAL A 31 -17.66 4.17 48.76
C VAL A 31 -17.09 5.00 47.61
N ALA A 32 -16.08 5.81 47.91
CA ALA A 32 -15.33 6.58 46.91
C ALA A 32 -14.53 5.67 45.97
N LEU A 33 -14.66 5.86 44.66
CA LEU A 33 -13.80 5.21 43.65
C LEU A 33 -12.61 6.10 43.22
N LEU A 34 -12.76 7.41 43.35
CA LEU A 34 -11.79 8.40 42.90
C LEU A 34 -11.24 9.22 44.07
N THR A 35 -10.01 9.71 43.94
CA THR A 35 -9.47 10.76 44.80
C THR A 35 -10.10 12.10 44.42
N GLY A 36 -10.66 12.82 45.39
CA GLY A 36 -11.26 14.12 45.10
C GLY A 36 -11.90 14.77 46.31
N VAL A 37 -12.59 15.88 46.05
CA VAL A 37 -13.36 16.59 47.07
C VAL A 37 -14.80 16.13 46.99
N VAL A 38 -15.38 15.81 48.13
CA VAL A 38 -16.80 15.43 48.20
C VAL A 38 -17.68 16.66 48.03
N THR A 39 -18.54 16.63 47.02
CA THR A 39 -19.58 17.63 46.75
C THR A 39 -20.94 16.99 46.89
N GLU A 40 -21.77 17.55 47.76
CA GLU A 40 -23.15 17.12 48.00
C GLU A 40 -24.09 18.16 47.40
N ASN A 41 -24.81 17.77 46.34
CA ASN A 41 -25.81 18.60 45.69
C ASN A 41 -27.16 17.87 45.75
N GLU A 42 -28.14 18.45 46.45
CA GLU A 42 -29.54 17.96 46.50
C GLU A 42 -29.68 16.46 46.87
N GLY A 43 -28.87 15.97 47.81
CA GLY A 43 -28.91 14.56 48.25
C GLY A 43 -28.13 13.59 47.36
N VAL A 44 -27.43 14.09 46.33
CA VAL A 44 -26.46 13.32 45.54
C VAL A 44 -25.05 13.65 46.01
N ILE A 45 -24.35 12.65 46.54
CA ILE A 45 -22.92 12.77 46.85
C ILE A 45 -22.15 12.46 45.57
N SER A 46 -21.30 13.37 45.14
CA SER A 46 -20.37 13.20 44.03
C SER A 46 -18.95 13.50 44.51
N ILE A 47 -17.96 12.88 43.87
CA ILE A 47 -16.56 13.21 44.11
C ILE A 47 -16.09 14.05 42.93
N ALA A 48 -15.85 15.33 43.17
CA ALA A 48 -15.18 16.20 42.22
C ALA A 48 -13.72 15.75 42.15
N SER A 49 -13.39 14.93 41.15
CA SER A 49 -12.04 14.44 40.98
C SER A 49 -11.18 15.51 40.29
N HIS A 50 -9.93 15.64 40.72
CA HIS A 50 -9.00 16.56 40.07
C HIS A 50 -8.56 16.08 38.69
N ASN A 51 -8.91 14.86 38.24
CA ASN A 51 -8.36 14.27 37.02
C ASN A 51 -9.38 13.44 36.21
N GLU A 52 -10.58 13.98 36.01
CA GLU A 52 -11.51 13.44 35.03
C GLU A 52 -10.96 13.64 33.61
N MET A 53 -10.93 12.53 32.85
CA MET A 53 -10.70 12.53 31.41
C MET A 53 -11.88 13.19 30.72
N LEU A 54 -11.57 14.03 29.72
CA LEU A 54 -12.58 14.83 29.06
C LEU A 54 -13.41 14.00 28.10
N ARG A 55 -14.73 14.10 28.21
CA ARG A 55 -15.68 13.61 27.20
C ARG A 55 -16.23 14.78 26.41
N LEU A 56 -16.29 14.60 25.10
CA LEU A 56 -16.90 15.54 24.17
C LEU A 56 -18.42 15.43 24.24
N GLU A 57 -19.08 16.57 24.27
CA GLU A 57 -20.53 16.69 24.20
C GLU A 57 -20.93 17.41 22.91
N VAL A 58 -22.17 17.20 22.48
CA VAL A 58 -22.71 17.90 21.31
C VAL A 58 -22.78 19.39 21.61
N GLY A 59 -22.23 20.21 20.72
CA GLY A 59 -22.13 21.66 20.88
C GLY A 59 -20.78 22.15 21.41
N ASP A 60 -19.89 21.26 21.86
CA ASP A 60 -18.54 21.64 22.29
C ASP A 60 -17.74 22.23 21.11
N MET A 61 -16.99 23.30 21.41
CA MET A 61 -16.03 23.89 20.47
C MET A 61 -14.68 23.25 20.67
N ILE A 62 -14.12 22.67 19.62
CA ILE A 62 -12.87 21.93 19.66
C ILE A 62 -11.82 22.54 18.75
N ILE A 63 -10.57 22.45 19.18
CA ILE A 63 -9.39 22.77 18.38
C ILE A 63 -8.69 21.47 18.04
N GLY A 64 -8.41 21.26 16.75
CA GLY A 64 -7.75 20.05 16.28
C GLY A 64 -6.78 20.30 15.13
N GLU A 65 -5.92 19.32 14.89
CA GLU A 65 -5.01 19.28 13.75
C GLU A 65 -5.57 18.36 12.67
N VAL A 66 -5.51 18.78 11.40
CA VAL A 66 -5.93 17.94 10.27
C VAL A 66 -4.87 16.84 10.02
N VAL A 67 -5.24 15.58 10.26
CA VAL A 67 -4.34 14.43 10.07
C VAL A 67 -4.51 13.81 8.69
N LYS A 68 -5.77 13.57 8.30
CA LYS A 68 -6.10 12.84 7.07
C LYS A 68 -7.16 13.58 6.27
N LEU A 69 -6.93 13.63 4.97
CA LEU A 69 -7.85 14.20 3.99
C LEU A 69 -8.06 13.18 2.87
N ASN A 70 -9.31 12.86 2.60
CA ASN A 70 -9.74 12.13 1.40
C ASN A 70 -10.45 13.11 0.45
N GLU A 71 -11.12 12.64 -0.60
CA GLU A 71 -11.75 13.55 -1.56
C GLU A 71 -12.99 14.27 -1.01
N LYS A 72 -13.84 13.56 -0.26
CA LYS A 72 -15.13 14.09 0.26
C LYS A 72 -15.20 14.21 1.77
N ALA A 73 -14.28 13.56 2.49
CA ALA A 73 -14.27 13.52 3.93
C ALA A 73 -12.84 13.59 4.47
N GLY A 74 -12.70 14.14 5.67
CA GLY A 74 -11.43 14.24 6.38
C GLY A 74 -11.57 13.86 7.84
N GLU A 75 -10.41 13.76 8.49
CA GLU A 75 -10.26 13.41 9.89
C GLU A 75 -9.30 14.39 10.55
N ILE A 76 -9.72 14.93 11.68
CA ILE A 76 -8.90 15.78 12.54
C ILE A 76 -8.61 15.05 13.85
N GLN A 77 -7.44 15.31 14.40
CA GLN A 77 -7.08 14.91 15.75
C GLN A 77 -7.42 16.06 16.69
N VAL A 78 -8.27 15.79 17.68
CA VAL A 78 -8.67 16.79 18.66
C VAL A 78 -7.52 17.03 19.64
N LEU A 79 -7.11 18.29 19.79
CA LEU A 79 -6.02 18.70 20.67
C LEU A 79 -6.56 19.26 21.99
N SER A 80 -7.61 20.09 21.89
CA SER A 80 -8.19 20.78 23.05
C SER A 80 -9.66 21.09 22.81
N VAL A 81 -10.40 21.29 23.90
CA VAL A 81 -11.81 21.72 23.89
C VAL A 81 -11.87 23.08 24.56
N GLU A 82 -12.45 24.06 23.88
CA GLU A 82 -12.57 25.42 24.41
C GLU A 82 -13.54 25.43 25.61
N GLY A 83 -13.20 26.21 26.64
CA GLY A 83 -13.99 26.32 27.87
C GLY A 83 -13.78 25.19 28.89
N LYS A 84 -13.10 24.10 28.50
CA LYS A 84 -12.73 23.00 29.41
C LYS A 84 -11.21 23.03 29.70
N PRO A 85 -10.74 22.53 30.87
CA PRO A 85 -9.32 22.50 31.18
C PRO A 85 -8.56 21.66 30.15
N ASN A 86 -7.39 22.13 29.73
CA ASN A 86 -6.55 21.45 28.74
C ASN A 86 -6.06 20.10 29.28
N ARG A 87 -6.77 19.03 28.93
CA ARG A 87 -6.56 17.66 29.42
C ARG A 87 -6.68 16.66 28.28
N SER A 88 -6.11 15.48 28.49
CA SER A 88 -6.23 14.37 27.55
C SER A 88 -7.69 13.96 27.39
N ILE A 89 -8.13 13.95 26.14
CA ILE A 89 -9.44 13.44 25.70
C ILE A 89 -9.37 11.91 25.71
N MET A 90 -10.54 11.28 25.86
CA MET A 90 -10.66 9.84 25.70
C MET A 90 -10.17 9.37 24.32
N ALA A 91 -9.51 8.21 24.27
CA ALA A 91 -8.87 7.71 23.05
C ALA A 91 -9.86 7.37 21.93
N ASP A 92 -11.12 7.08 22.27
CA ASP A 92 -12.23 6.84 21.35
C ASP A 92 -12.70 8.14 20.66
N GLN A 93 -12.63 9.27 21.37
CA GLN A 93 -13.06 10.59 20.90
C GLN A 93 -11.90 11.46 20.40
N LEU A 94 -10.69 10.90 20.29
CA LEU A 94 -9.48 11.62 19.88
C LEU A 94 -9.50 12.04 18.41
N PHE A 95 -10.26 11.33 17.57
CA PHE A 95 -10.38 11.62 16.15
C PHE A 95 -11.82 12.00 15.79
N ALA A 96 -11.96 13.12 15.08
CA ALA A 96 -13.23 13.63 14.62
C ALA A 96 -13.29 13.69 13.09
N GLN A 97 -14.44 13.33 12.52
CA GLN A 97 -14.65 13.25 11.08
C GLN A 97 -15.53 14.40 10.59
N PHE A 98 -15.22 14.88 9.39
CA PHE A 98 -16.01 15.91 8.71
C PHE A 98 -16.20 15.59 7.23
N HIS A 99 -17.25 16.17 6.67
CA HIS A 99 -17.56 16.09 5.24
C HIS A 99 -17.34 17.44 4.56
N VAL A 100 -17.00 17.44 3.26
CA VAL A 100 -16.69 18.65 2.48
C VAL A 100 -17.76 19.74 2.56
N THR A 101 -19.03 19.35 2.66
CA THR A 101 -20.18 20.27 2.76
C THR A 101 -20.30 20.99 4.11
N ARG A 102 -19.55 20.55 5.12
CA ARG A 102 -19.57 21.07 6.49
C ARG A 102 -18.30 21.90 6.80
N ILE A 103 -17.51 22.27 5.78
CA ILE A 103 -16.28 23.05 5.94
C ILE A 103 -16.57 24.56 5.89
N CYS A 104 -17.15 25.04 4.79
CA CYS A 104 -17.47 26.45 4.61
C CYS A 104 -18.68 26.61 3.67
N ASP A 105 -19.29 27.79 3.70
CA ASP A 105 -20.41 28.13 2.83
C ASP A 105 -19.97 28.55 1.41
N ARG A 106 -19.11 27.74 0.78
CA ARG A 106 -18.64 27.90 -0.60
C ARG A 106 -18.49 26.52 -1.22
N PHE A 107 -18.79 26.40 -2.52
CA PHE A 107 -18.72 25.10 -3.19
C PHE A 107 -17.28 24.62 -3.31
N LEU A 108 -16.93 23.56 -2.57
CA LEU A 108 -15.62 22.92 -2.64
C LEU A 108 -15.74 21.59 -3.38
N HIS A 109 -14.88 21.38 -4.38
CA HIS A 109 -14.84 20.12 -5.13
C HIS A 109 -14.17 19.01 -4.31
N ASN A 110 -13.19 19.37 -3.50
CA ASN A 110 -12.41 18.46 -2.65
C ASN A 110 -12.21 19.11 -1.27
N THR A 111 -12.15 18.31 -0.19
CA THR A 111 -11.79 18.83 1.15
C THR A 111 -10.42 19.49 1.16
N ALA A 112 -9.52 19.01 0.30
CA ALA A 112 -8.16 19.51 0.17
C ALA A 112 -8.12 20.99 -0.31
N ASP A 113 -9.19 21.49 -0.91
CA ASP A 113 -9.26 22.87 -1.41
C ASP A 113 -9.54 23.89 -0.29
N GLY A 114 -10.17 23.47 0.81
CA GLY A 114 -10.39 24.31 1.99
C GLY A 114 -9.39 24.07 3.12
N LEU A 115 -8.83 22.87 3.21
CA LEU A 115 -7.99 22.40 4.32
C LEU A 115 -6.78 21.60 3.81
N ARG A 116 -5.67 21.61 4.54
CA ARG A 116 -4.49 20.75 4.31
C ARG A 116 -4.10 20.08 5.61
N ARG A 117 -3.28 19.02 5.48
CA ARG A 117 -2.70 18.33 6.63
C ARG A 117 -1.86 19.30 7.44
N ARG A 118 -1.90 19.17 8.77
CA ARG A 118 -1.21 20.01 9.75
C ARG A 118 -1.77 21.43 9.92
N ASP A 119 -2.86 21.76 9.22
CA ASP A 119 -3.59 22.98 9.55
C ASP A 119 -4.29 22.78 10.90
N ILE A 120 -4.30 23.84 11.71
CA ILE A 120 -5.03 23.87 12.99
C ILE A 120 -6.40 24.48 12.74
N VAL A 121 -7.44 23.76 13.13
CA VAL A 121 -8.83 24.11 12.87
C VAL A 121 -9.62 24.19 14.18
N ARG A 122 -10.54 25.15 14.22
CA ARG A 122 -11.62 25.20 15.19
C ARG A 122 -12.88 24.62 14.55
N ALA A 123 -13.55 23.72 15.25
CA ALA A 123 -14.80 23.13 14.78
C ALA A 123 -15.75 22.89 15.95
N LYS A 124 -17.03 22.79 15.65
CA LYS A 124 -18.08 22.47 16.61
C LYS A 124 -18.47 21.01 16.51
N VAL A 125 -18.65 20.34 17.64
CA VAL A 125 -19.10 18.96 17.67
C VAL A 125 -20.60 18.90 17.39
N SER A 126 -21.00 18.16 16.35
CA SER A 126 -22.40 17.94 15.97
C SER A 126 -22.92 16.61 16.52
N GLU A 127 -22.08 15.59 16.58
CA GLU A 127 -22.40 14.27 17.13
C GLU A 127 -21.19 13.78 17.92
N ALA A 128 -21.40 13.24 19.13
CA ALA A 128 -20.33 12.85 20.06
C ALA A 128 -20.43 11.38 20.54
N GLU A 129 -21.21 10.54 19.84
CA GLU A 129 -21.38 9.12 20.19
C GLU A 129 -20.19 8.26 19.73
N ASN A 130 -20.42 7.20 18.94
CA ASN A 130 -19.37 6.28 18.49
C ASN A 130 -18.37 6.91 17.51
N VAL A 131 -18.81 7.92 16.76
CA VAL A 131 -17.97 8.68 15.82
C VAL A 131 -18.23 10.15 16.06
N VAL A 132 -17.17 10.87 16.41
CA VAL A 132 -17.26 12.32 16.60
C VAL A 132 -17.40 12.97 15.23
N ARG A 133 -18.54 13.65 14.98
CA ARG A 133 -18.74 14.46 13.78
C ARG A 133 -18.65 15.92 14.12
N ILE A 134 -18.02 16.68 13.22
CA ILE A 134 -17.79 18.10 13.44
C ILE A 134 -18.33 18.93 12.28
N ASP A 135 -18.66 20.17 12.61
CA ASP A 135 -19.11 21.20 11.70
C ASP A 135 -18.23 22.44 11.82
N MET A 136 -17.80 22.98 10.69
CA MET A 136 -17.05 24.23 10.59
C MET A 136 -17.85 25.33 9.86
N ARG A 137 -19.02 25.01 9.31
CA ARG A 137 -19.81 25.91 8.46
C ARG A 137 -20.74 26.84 9.23
N GLU A 138 -21.34 26.36 10.32
CA GLU A 138 -22.43 27.08 11.00
C GLU A 138 -21.95 28.34 11.73
N ASP A 139 -20.76 28.29 12.35
CA ASP A 139 -20.22 29.37 13.17
C ASP A 139 -19.06 30.08 12.46
N VAL A 140 -19.08 31.41 12.44
CA VAL A 140 -18.06 32.26 11.79
C VAL A 140 -16.67 32.08 12.41
N ASN A 141 -16.65 31.72 13.69
CA ASN A 141 -15.43 31.46 14.45
C ASN A 141 -14.83 30.08 14.16
N CYS A 142 -15.56 29.20 13.46
CA CYS A 142 -15.06 27.90 13.03
C CYS A 142 -14.34 27.99 11.69
N GLY A 143 -13.35 27.12 11.50
CA GLY A 143 -12.49 27.10 10.33
C GLY A 143 -11.02 26.95 10.72
N VAL A 144 -10.14 27.26 9.78
CA VAL A 144 -8.70 27.25 9.97
C VAL A 144 -8.31 28.44 10.83
N LEU A 145 -7.64 28.16 11.96
CA LEU A 145 -7.02 29.16 12.83
C LEU A 145 -5.59 29.46 12.42
N TRP A 146 -4.90 28.44 11.92
CA TRP A 146 -3.50 28.52 11.54
C TRP A 146 -3.17 27.55 10.41
N ALA A 147 -2.42 28.04 9.42
CA ALA A 147 -2.04 27.27 8.24
C ALA A 147 -0.58 27.50 7.87
N LEU A 148 0.04 26.45 7.37
CA LEU A 148 1.40 26.47 6.84
C LEU A 148 1.42 26.46 5.32
N CYS A 149 2.39 27.19 4.78
CA CYS A 149 2.73 27.17 3.38
C CYS A 149 3.42 25.84 3.02
N PRO A 150 2.85 25.01 2.13
CA PRO A 150 3.46 23.74 1.75
C PRO A 150 4.90 23.83 1.22
N PRO A 151 5.28 24.84 0.37
CA PRO A 151 6.63 24.88 -0.19
C PRO A 151 7.73 25.39 0.74
N CYS A 152 7.45 26.33 1.65
CA CYS A 152 8.47 26.92 2.52
C CYS A 152 8.28 26.60 4.00
N GLY A 153 7.08 26.18 4.42
CA GLY A 153 6.77 25.90 5.82
C GLY A 153 6.50 27.15 6.67
N ASP A 154 6.48 28.35 6.07
CA ASP A 154 6.12 29.57 6.78
C ASP A 154 4.61 29.69 6.97
N THR A 155 4.20 30.52 7.93
CA THR A 155 2.79 30.77 8.22
C THR A 155 2.14 31.61 7.13
N PHE A 156 0.95 31.20 6.70
CA PHE A 156 0.14 32.00 5.81
C PHE A 156 -0.41 33.26 6.51
N VAL A 157 -0.48 34.35 5.76
CA VAL A 157 -1.16 35.59 6.18
C VAL A 157 -2.47 35.71 5.39
N ALA A 158 -3.52 36.22 6.04
CA ALA A 158 -4.80 36.44 5.38
C ALA A 158 -4.73 37.71 4.53
N GLU A 159 -4.81 37.55 3.20
CA GLU A 159 -4.78 38.64 2.24
C GLU A 159 -5.66 38.24 1.05
N GLN A 160 -6.59 39.13 0.66
CA GLN A 160 -7.57 38.82 -0.37
C GLN A 160 -7.05 39.22 -1.75
N ASN A 161 -6.58 38.22 -2.50
CA ASN A 161 -6.14 38.39 -3.89
C ASN A 161 -7.08 37.64 -4.82
N GLY A 162 -8.21 38.29 -5.14
CA GLY A 162 -9.26 37.73 -6.00
C GLY A 162 -10.01 36.57 -5.33
N ASP A 163 -9.82 35.36 -5.85
CA ASP A 163 -10.42 34.12 -5.32
C ASP A 163 -9.57 33.46 -4.22
N TRP A 164 -8.33 33.92 -4.01
CA TRP A 164 -7.43 33.43 -2.97
C TRP A 164 -7.53 34.31 -1.73
N ASN A 165 -7.42 33.70 -0.56
CA ASN A 165 -7.59 34.39 0.72
C ASN A 165 -6.38 34.32 1.65
N VAL A 166 -5.38 33.50 1.30
CA VAL A 166 -4.11 33.47 2.02
C VAL A 166 -2.94 33.65 1.08
N SER A 167 -1.95 34.42 1.52
CA SER A 167 -0.68 34.66 0.84
C SER A 167 0.48 34.32 1.78
N CYS A 168 1.53 33.72 1.22
CA CYS A 168 2.75 33.46 1.97
C CYS A 168 3.74 34.62 1.78
N PRO A 169 4.20 35.29 2.86
CA PRO A 169 5.11 36.44 2.73
C PRO A 169 6.48 36.05 2.16
N THR A 170 6.93 34.81 2.37
CA THR A 170 8.28 34.38 1.97
C THR A 170 8.36 33.94 0.51
N CYS A 171 7.35 33.23 0.01
CA CYS A 171 7.39 32.64 -1.33
C CYS A 171 6.30 33.16 -2.27
N GLY A 172 5.43 34.06 -1.81
CA GLY A 172 4.34 34.62 -2.61
C GLY A 172 3.21 33.64 -2.93
N ASN A 173 3.29 32.39 -2.46
CA ASN A 173 2.28 31.38 -2.78
C ASN A 173 0.90 31.81 -2.26
N GLN A 174 -0.11 31.69 -3.13
CA GLN A 174 -1.49 32.03 -2.83
C GLN A 174 -2.33 30.76 -2.79
N ALA A 175 -3.20 30.66 -1.80
CA ALA A 175 -4.11 29.54 -1.67
C ALA A 175 -5.47 29.99 -1.13
N PHE A 176 -6.42 29.07 -1.20
CA PHE A 176 -7.70 29.22 -0.53
C PHE A 176 -7.72 28.31 0.70
N ARG A 177 -8.20 28.85 1.82
CA ARG A 177 -8.40 28.16 3.10
C ARG A 177 -9.76 28.50 3.66
N ALA A 178 -10.45 27.58 4.31
CA ALA A 178 -11.67 27.93 5.02
C ALA A 178 -11.31 28.64 6.34
N LEU A 179 -11.08 29.96 6.32
CA LEU A 179 -10.57 30.71 7.46
C LEU A 179 -11.62 30.85 8.57
N ALA A 180 -11.20 30.66 9.82
CA ALA A 180 -11.94 31.14 10.97
C ALA A 180 -11.81 32.67 11.11
N ASP A 181 -12.70 33.29 11.87
CA ASP A 181 -12.63 34.74 12.08
C ASP A 181 -11.32 35.20 12.75
N ASP A 182 -10.82 34.40 13.69
CA ASP A 182 -9.61 34.66 14.48
C ASP A 182 -8.31 34.17 13.81
N PHE A 183 -8.28 33.99 12.49
CA PHE A 183 -7.10 33.43 11.80
C PHE A 183 -5.85 34.28 12.07
N GLY A 184 -4.78 33.66 12.59
CA GLY A 184 -3.56 34.40 12.96
C GLY A 184 -3.74 35.43 14.09
N GLY A 185 -4.82 35.35 14.87
CA GLY A 185 -5.03 36.16 16.08
C GLY A 185 -5.70 37.52 15.88
N GLU A 186 -6.18 37.83 14.67
CA GLU A 186 -6.95 39.04 14.39
C GLU A 186 -8.35 38.64 13.89
N ALA A 187 -9.38 39.31 14.39
CA ALA A 187 -10.77 39.08 14.03
C ALA A 187 -11.12 39.65 12.63
N GLY A 188 -12.20 39.16 12.02
CA GLY A 188 -12.75 39.65 10.76
C GLY A 188 -12.29 38.90 9.50
N LYS A 189 -11.44 37.87 9.61
CA LYS A 189 -10.84 37.18 8.45
C LYS A 189 -11.77 36.18 7.79
N SER A 190 -12.85 35.76 8.46
CA SER A 190 -13.85 34.86 7.88
C SER A 190 -14.60 35.51 6.71
N ALA A 191 -14.70 36.84 6.68
CA ALA A 191 -15.28 37.59 5.58
C ALA A 191 -14.55 37.35 4.23
N LEU A 192 -13.26 37.00 4.27
CA LEU A 192 -12.43 36.74 3.09
C LEU A 192 -12.75 35.40 2.42
N ASN A 193 -13.54 34.53 3.06
CA ASN A 193 -13.95 33.26 2.48
C ASN A 193 -14.92 33.43 1.30
N GLY A 194 -15.58 34.60 1.19
CA GLY A 194 -16.53 34.89 0.12
C GLY A 194 -17.69 33.88 0.08
N SER A 195 -18.38 33.73 1.21
CA SER A 195 -19.53 32.83 1.34
C SER A 195 -20.60 33.09 0.27
N GLY A 196 -21.19 32.02 -0.26
CA GLY A 196 -22.23 32.05 -1.29
C GLY A 196 -21.77 32.44 -2.70
N LYS A 197 -20.50 32.83 -2.90
CA LYS A 197 -19.97 33.19 -4.23
C LYS A 197 -19.47 31.96 -4.98
N ARG A 198 -19.73 31.91 -6.29
CA ARG A 198 -19.12 30.92 -7.20
C ARG A 198 -17.68 31.31 -7.51
N TRP A 199 -16.86 30.31 -7.82
CA TRP A 199 -15.49 30.50 -8.28
C TRP A 199 -15.46 31.24 -9.62
N SER A 200 -14.42 32.05 -9.86
CA SER A 200 -14.19 32.57 -11.21
C SER A 200 -13.89 31.43 -12.19
N GLY A 201 -14.14 31.66 -13.48
CA GLY A 201 -13.89 30.64 -14.51
C GLY A 201 -12.42 30.18 -14.60
N ALA A 202 -11.47 31.06 -14.25
CA ALA A 202 -10.06 30.71 -14.16
C ALA A 202 -9.78 29.75 -12.99
N ALA A 203 -10.41 29.98 -11.84
CA ALA A 203 -10.34 29.09 -10.70
C ALA A 203 -11.07 27.75 -10.97
N GLU A 204 -12.26 27.77 -11.60
CA GLU A 204 -12.98 26.56 -12.03
C GLU A 204 -12.20 25.71 -13.06
N ALA A 205 -11.34 26.33 -13.89
CA ALA A 205 -10.45 25.59 -14.77
C ALA A 205 -9.32 24.85 -14.01
N GLN A 206 -8.87 25.38 -12.86
CA GLN A 206 -7.92 24.71 -11.97
C GLN A 206 -8.61 23.63 -11.12
N PHE A 207 -9.81 23.95 -10.61
CA PHE A 207 -11.01 23.08 -10.52
C PHE A 207 -10.97 21.74 -11.29
N ALA A 208 -11.15 21.86 -12.61
CA ALA A 208 -11.46 20.75 -13.49
C ALA A 208 -10.33 19.72 -13.70
N LYS A 209 -9.06 20.05 -13.36
CA LYS A 209 -7.90 19.16 -13.59
C LYS A 209 -7.81 17.95 -12.63
N GLY A 210 -8.67 17.89 -11.60
CA GLY A 210 -8.77 16.77 -10.64
C GLY A 210 -7.63 16.70 -9.61
N SER A 211 -7.82 15.91 -8.54
CA SER A 211 -6.89 15.82 -7.39
C SER A 211 -5.49 15.36 -7.77
N ALA A 212 -5.37 14.43 -8.73
CA ALA A 212 -4.09 13.90 -9.20
C ALA A 212 -3.33 14.90 -10.09
N GLY A 213 -4.06 15.68 -10.90
CA GLY A 213 -3.49 16.77 -11.71
C GLY A 213 -3.09 17.99 -10.87
N ARG A 214 -3.68 18.19 -9.68
CA ARG A 214 -3.27 19.25 -8.75
C ARG A 214 -2.06 18.89 -7.89
N ALA A 215 -1.86 17.63 -7.54
CA ALA A 215 -0.65 17.21 -6.83
C ALA A 215 0.63 17.45 -7.65
N THR A 216 0.52 17.41 -8.99
CA THR A 216 1.60 17.82 -9.89
C THR A 216 1.80 19.33 -9.93
N PHE A 217 0.77 20.18 -9.76
CA PHE A 217 0.95 21.63 -9.62
C PHE A 217 1.45 22.07 -8.22
N ILE A 218 1.38 21.21 -7.20
CA ILE A 218 2.04 21.43 -5.90
C ILE A 218 3.52 21.00 -5.96
N ALA A 219 3.89 20.14 -6.92
CA ALA A 219 5.27 19.77 -7.21
C ALA A 219 5.90 20.65 -8.31
N GLU A 220 5.09 21.21 -9.21
CA GLU A 220 5.41 22.28 -10.17
C GLU A 220 4.97 23.63 -9.58
N ASP A 221 5.53 23.98 -8.41
CA ASP A 221 5.53 25.38 -7.96
C ASP A 221 6.46 26.17 -8.89
N ILE A 222 5.90 26.64 -10.01
CA ILE A 222 6.53 27.65 -10.86
C ILE A 222 6.57 28.93 -10.03
N ARG A 223 7.76 29.39 -9.65
CA ARG A 223 7.96 30.77 -9.18
C ARG A 223 7.41 31.71 -10.25
N GLU A 224 6.81 32.86 -9.89
CA GLU A 224 6.37 33.87 -10.87
C GLU A 224 7.51 34.32 -11.83
N ASP A 225 8.77 34.03 -11.50
CA ASP A 225 9.95 34.23 -12.35
C ASP A 225 10.20 33.12 -13.41
N GLY A 226 9.31 32.13 -13.55
CA GLY A 226 9.41 31.07 -14.57
C GLY A 226 10.56 30.07 -14.37
N SER A 227 11.24 30.08 -13.23
CA SER A 227 12.35 29.15 -12.93
C SER A 227 11.88 27.91 -12.16
N GLU A 228 12.14 26.73 -12.73
CA GLU A 228 11.96 25.45 -12.04
C GLU A 228 12.92 25.37 -10.83
N ARG A 229 12.42 24.88 -9.68
CA ARG A 229 13.29 24.60 -8.53
C ARG A 229 14.10 23.33 -8.78
N THR A 230 15.42 23.45 -8.88
CA THR A 230 16.33 22.32 -8.68
C THR A 230 16.46 22.04 -7.18
N TYR A 231 16.00 20.87 -6.72
CA TYR A 231 16.23 20.43 -5.36
C TYR A 231 17.72 20.12 -5.15
N PHE A 232 18.35 20.74 -4.15
CA PHE A 232 19.66 20.30 -3.67
C PHE A 232 19.47 18.97 -2.94
N ARG A 233 19.66 17.86 -3.67
CA ARG A 233 19.61 16.50 -3.14
C ARG A 233 20.91 16.26 -2.37
N PHE A 234 20.84 16.23 -1.05
CA PHE A 234 21.95 15.73 -0.24
C PHE A 234 22.07 14.22 -0.52
N GLU A 235 23.07 13.82 -1.28
CA GLU A 235 23.43 12.42 -1.52
C GLU A 235 24.00 11.81 -0.23
N GLY A 236 23.09 11.48 0.70
CA GLY A 236 23.37 10.62 1.84
C GLY A 236 22.94 9.20 1.51
N ASP A 237 23.91 8.36 1.18
CA ASP A 237 23.78 6.91 0.98
C ASP A 237 23.29 6.24 2.28
N VAL A 238 21.99 5.96 2.40
CA VAL A 238 21.47 5.01 3.39
C VAL A 238 20.39 4.16 2.72
N GLY A 239 20.76 2.89 2.49
CA GLY A 239 19.99 1.92 1.73
C GLY A 239 18.61 1.57 2.31
N GLY A 240 17.67 1.36 1.39
CA GLY A 240 16.31 0.90 1.69
C GLY A 240 15.44 0.87 0.45
N GLY A 241 15.78 -0.01 -0.51
CA GLY A 241 15.16 -0.10 -1.83
C GLY A 241 13.64 -0.36 -1.81
N ARG A 242 12.86 0.72 -1.91
CA ARG A 242 11.54 0.70 -2.55
C ARG A 242 11.78 1.24 -3.95
N GLN A 243 11.75 0.37 -4.96
CA GLN A 243 11.92 0.76 -6.36
C GLN A 243 11.04 1.97 -6.67
N GLU A 244 11.68 3.14 -6.75
CA GLU A 244 11.08 4.38 -7.21
C GLU A 244 10.46 4.09 -8.59
N ARG A 245 9.15 4.28 -8.70
CA ARG A 245 8.48 4.35 -9.99
C ARG A 245 9.11 5.54 -10.71
N ARG A 246 10.13 5.26 -11.54
CA ARG A 246 10.70 6.21 -12.49
C ARG A 246 9.53 6.89 -13.19
N GLN A 247 9.48 8.21 -13.05
CA GLN A 247 8.41 9.07 -13.54
C GLN A 247 8.06 8.65 -14.97
N LYS A 248 6.78 8.34 -15.21
CA LYS A 248 6.28 8.22 -16.58
C LYS A 248 6.41 9.62 -17.19
N ALA A 249 7.50 9.84 -17.92
CA ALA A 249 7.59 10.99 -18.80
C ALA A 249 6.38 11.00 -19.75
N ALA A 250 5.99 12.20 -20.18
CA ALA A 250 4.92 12.51 -21.11
C ALA A 250 4.83 11.51 -22.30
N PRO A 251 3.69 11.41 -23.01
CA PRO A 251 3.46 10.43 -24.09
C PRO A 251 4.36 10.66 -25.31
N GLY A 252 5.65 10.41 -25.16
CA GLY A 252 6.68 10.28 -26.17
C GLY A 252 6.96 8.80 -26.34
N CYS A 253 7.04 8.38 -27.59
CA CYS A 253 6.98 6.97 -27.98
C CYS A 253 8.14 6.17 -27.41
N ARG A 254 7.84 5.40 -26.37
CA ARG A 254 8.76 4.45 -25.77
C ARG A 254 8.75 3.18 -26.61
N LEU A 255 9.92 2.78 -27.10
CA LEU A 255 10.14 1.52 -27.78
C LEU A 255 10.75 0.49 -26.81
N PHE A 256 10.27 -0.74 -26.92
CA PHE A 256 10.83 -1.93 -26.32
C PHE A 256 11.75 -2.60 -27.34
N VAL A 257 13.01 -2.82 -26.95
CA VAL A 257 14.00 -3.54 -27.75
C VAL A 257 14.29 -4.86 -27.05
N GLY A 258 13.91 -5.98 -27.66
CA GLY A 258 14.14 -7.32 -27.13
C GLY A 258 15.05 -8.16 -28.03
N GLY A 259 15.60 -9.26 -27.51
CA GLY A 259 16.43 -10.18 -28.30
C GLY A 259 17.89 -9.73 -28.44
N LEU A 260 18.34 -8.79 -27.60
CA LEU A 260 19.72 -8.33 -27.56
C LEU A 260 20.64 -9.44 -27.05
N SER A 261 21.84 -9.55 -27.64
CA SER A 261 22.88 -10.41 -27.07
C SER A 261 23.38 -9.84 -25.75
N PHE A 262 23.83 -10.73 -24.85
CA PHE A 262 24.29 -10.36 -23.52
C PHE A 262 25.58 -9.54 -23.52
N GLU A 263 26.29 -9.53 -24.65
CA GLU A 263 27.54 -8.82 -24.91
C GLU A 263 27.35 -7.48 -25.63
N VAL A 264 26.09 -7.06 -25.83
CA VAL A 264 25.81 -5.76 -26.43
C VAL A 264 25.87 -4.70 -25.35
N GLU A 265 26.69 -3.68 -25.58
CA GLU A 265 26.84 -2.52 -24.70
C GLU A 265 25.90 -1.38 -25.10
N ASP A 266 25.71 -0.46 -24.16
CA ASP A 266 24.75 0.63 -24.26
C ASP A 266 25.13 1.59 -25.40
N ASP A 267 26.44 1.83 -25.59
CA ASP A 267 26.96 2.75 -26.62
C ASP A 267 26.72 2.25 -28.05
N GLU A 268 26.98 0.96 -28.33
CA GLU A 268 26.74 0.36 -29.65
C GLU A 268 25.26 0.44 -30.07
N LEU A 269 24.34 0.28 -29.11
CA LEU A 269 22.90 0.43 -29.39
C LEU A 269 22.56 1.90 -29.58
N ARG A 270 23.06 2.78 -28.72
CA ARG A 270 22.78 4.20 -28.80
C ARG A 270 23.21 4.79 -30.14
N GLU A 271 24.36 4.42 -30.68
CA GLU A 271 24.82 4.88 -32.00
C GLU A 271 23.85 4.44 -33.12
N LYS A 272 23.43 3.17 -33.12
CA LYS A 272 22.49 2.65 -34.12
C LYS A 272 21.11 3.29 -34.05
N PHE A 273 20.60 3.54 -32.84
CA PHE A 273 19.30 4.18 -32.66
C PHE A 273 19.38 5.71 -32.85
N ALA A 274 20.55 6.33 -32.70
CA ALA A 274 20.76 7.76 -32.94
C ALA A 274 20.70 8.13 -34.43
N GLU A 275 21.05 7.22 -35.33
CA GLU A 275 20.92 7.41 -36.79
C GLU A 275 19.45 7.60 -37.23
N HIS A 276 18.51 7.03 -36.47
CA HIS A 276 17.08 7.07 -36.78
C HIS A 276 16.29 8.12 -35.97
N GLY A 277 16.91 8.79 -34.99
CA GLY A 277 16.24 9.88 -34.26
C GLY A 277 16.94 10.33 -32.99
N LYS A 278 16.45 11.45 -32.44
CA LYS A 278 16.92 12.01 -31.18
C LYS A 278 16.37 11.20 -29.99
N ILE A 279 17.26 10.51 -29.28
CA ILE A 279 16.94 9.70 -28.09
C ILE A 279 16.91 10.61 -26.86
N THR A 280 15.81 10.59 -26.12
CA THR A 280 15.63 11.35 -24.87
C THR A 280 16.04 10.52 -23.65
N ASP A 281 15.75 9.21 -23.69
CA ASP A 281 16.11 8.28 -22.60
C ASP A 281 16.44 6.89 -23.16
N PHE A 282 17.45 6.25 -22.56
CA PHE A 282 17.87 4.89 -22.88
C PHE A 282 18.04 4.11 -21.58
N ALA A 283 17.39 2.96 -21.47
CA ALA A 283 17.42 2.12 -20.28
C ALA A 283 17.57 0.64 -20.65
N LEU A 284 18.79 0.11 -20.56
CA LEU A 284 19.05 -1.31 -20.71
C LEU A 284 18.84 -2.02 -19.37
N MET A 285 17.97 -3.04 -19.34
CA MET A 285 17.70 -3.77 -18.10
C MET A 285 18.80 -4.78 -17.84
N ARG A 286 19.60 -4.54 -16.80
CA ARG A 286 20.62 -5.46 -16.29
C ARG A 286 20.09 -6.18 -15.04
N ASP A 287 20.52 -7.41 -14.85
CA ASP A 287 20.23 -8.21 -13.66
C ASP A 287 21.10 -7.74 -12.48
N GLU A 288 20.79 -8.18 -11.25
CA GLU A 288 21.53 -7.80 -10.03
C GLU A 288 23.02 -8.19 -10.09
N THR A 289 23.38 -9.11 -10.99
CA THR A 289 24.76 -9.55 -11.25
C THR A 289 25.46 -8.76 -12.37
N GLY A 290 24.86 -7.66 -12.85
CA GLY A 290 25.41 -6.81 -13.92
C GLY A 290 25.23 -7.37 -15.33
N LYS A 291 24.70 -8.59 -15.48
CA LYS A 291 24.43 -9.21 -16.79
C LYS A 291 23.16 -8.63 -17.42
N SER A 292 23.24 -8.22 -18.68
CA SER A 292 22.09 -7.73 -19.45
C SER A 292 20.96 -8.76 -19.49
N ARG A 293 19.71 -8.35 -19.32
CA ARG A 293 18.55 -9.25 -19.43
C ARG A 293 18.12 -9.50 -20.89
N GLY A 294 18.89 -8.95 -21.85
CA GLY A 294 18.64 -9.08 -23.28
C GLY A 294 17.48 -8.21 -23.80
N PHE A 295 17.05 -7.22 -23.02
CA PHE A 295 16.06 -6.23 -23.44
C PHE A 295 16.32 -4.85 -22.82
N GLY A 296 15.85 -3.81 -23.50
CA GLY A 296 15.97 -2.42 -23.08
C GLY A 296 14.80 -1.57 -23.57
N PHE A 297 14.74 -0.34 -23.08
CA PHE A 297 13.74 0.65 -23.47
C PHE A 297 14.43 1.89 -24.01
N ILE A 298 13.88 2.43 -25.09
CA ILE A 298 14.38 3.63 -25.74
C ILE A 298 13.20 4.60 -25.88
N THR A 299 13.37 5.83 -25.45
CA THR A 299 12.35 6.87 -25.56
C THR A 299 12.79 7.90 -26.59
N PHE A 300 11.98 8.09 -27.64
CA PHE A 300 12.20 9.10 -28.67
C PHE A 300 11.38 10.36 -28.40
N ASP A 301 11.90 11.49 -28.89
CA ASP A 301 11.23 12.79 -28.81
C ASP A 301 9.98 12.88 -29.73
N LYS A 302 9.98 12.14 -30.85
CA LYS A 302 8.89 12.15 -31.84
C LYS A 302 8.41 10.74 -32.20
N LYS A 303 7.08 10.56 -32.28
CA LYS A 303 6.43 9.30 -32.69
C LYS A 303 6.85 8.83 -34.08
N ALA A 304 6.91 9.75 -35.05
CA ALA A 304 7.31 9.43 -36.43
C ALA A 304 8.73 8.84 -36.53
N MET A 305 9.64 9.22 -35.62
CA MET A 305 11.00 8.66 -35.57
C MET A 305 11.01 7.27 -34.95
N ALA A 306 10.14 7.04 -33.95
CA ALA A 306 9.98 5.73 -33.35
C ALA A 306 9.43 4.71 -34.36
N ASP A 307 8.40 5.08 -35.13
CA ASP A 307 7.81 4.21 -36.16
C ASP A 307 8.83 3.86 -37.27
N ALA A 308 9.66 4.82 -37.68
CA ALA A 308 10.75 4.58 -38.64
C ALA A 308 11.83 3.63 -38.08
N ALA A 309 12.16 3.77 -36.79
CA ALA A 309 13.10 2.88 -36.11
C ALA A 309 12.54 1.46 -35.95
N VAL A 310 11.23 1.29 -35.68
CA VAL A 310 10.59 -0.03 -35.67
C VAL A 310 10.68 -0.69 -37.04
N ALA A 311 10.33 0.03 -38.11
CA ALA A 311 10.34 -0.52 -39.46
C ALA A 311 11.76 -0.89 -39.96
N ALA A 312 12.78 -0.12 -39.58
CA ALA A 312 14.15 -0.34 -40.03
C ALA A 312 14.94 -1.35 -39.16
N LEU A 313 14.68 -1.40 -37.85
CA LEU A 313 15.52 -2.13 -36.89
C LEU A 313 14.88 -3.42 -36.37
N ASP A 314 13.58 -3.65 -36.58
CA ASP A 314 12.94 -4.93 -36.26
C ASP A 314 13.48 -6.05 -37.15
N GLY A 315 14.06 -7.09 -36.53
CA GLY A 315 14.62 -8.25 -37.22
C GLY A 315 16.11 -8.18 -37.55
N LEU A 316 16.79 -7.06 -37.28
CA LEU A 316 18.24 -6.95 -37.49
C LEU A 316 19.03 -7.93 -36.63
N ARG A 317 20.07 -8.54 -37.21
CA ARG A 317 20.99 -9.43 -36.49
C ARG A 317 22.10 -8.62 -35.85
N LEU A 318 22.09 -8.51 -34.53
CA LEU A 318 23.19 -7.97 -33.73
C LEU A 318 23.87 -9.10 -32.95
N LYS A 319 25.18 -9.26 -33.14
CA LYS A 319 26.03 -10.29 -32.50
C LYS A 319 25.39 -11.70 -32.50
N GLY A 320 24.83 -12.11 -33.65
CA GLY A 320 24.25 -13.44 -33.85
C GLY A 320 22.80 -13.65 -33.38
N ARG A 321 22.15 -12.64 -32.78
CA ARG A 321 20.73 -12.71 -32.38
C ARG A 321 19.89 -11.66 -33.10
N LYS A 322 18.66 -12.02 -33.44
CA LYS A 322 17.69 -11.10 -34.05
C LYS A 322 17.09 -10.20 -32.96
N ILE A 323 17.14 -8.91 -33.19
CA ILE A 323 16.47 -7.91 -32.35
C ILE A 323 15.01 -7.82 -32.76
N GLY A 324 14.13 -7.68 -31.77
CA GLY A 324 12.74 -7.29 -31.98
C GLY A 324 12.51 -5.90 -31.38
N VAL A 325 12.05 -4.95 -32.18
CA VAL A 325 11.71 -3.60 -31.73
C VAL A 325 10.18 -3.46 -31.78
N ARG A 326 9.56 -3.04 -30.68
CA ARG A 326 8.11 -2.89 -30.56
C ARG A 326 7.75 -1.64 -29.79
N ASP A 327 6.54 -1.13 -29.97
CA ASP A 327 6.02 -0.08 -29.11
C ASP A 327 5.83 -0.60 -27.67
N ALA A 328 6.42 0.09 -26.70
CA ALA A 328 6.36 -0.29 -25.29
C ALA A 328 5.02 0.09 -24.64
N ASP A 329 4.29 1.05 -25.23
CA ASP A 329 2.96 1.50 -24.79
C ASP A 329 1.81 0.82 -25.55
N ALA A 330 2.11 -0.08 -26.50
CA ALA A 330 1.07 -0.96 -27.02
C ALA A 330 0.55 -1.80 -25.85
N PRO A 331 -0.77 -1.76 -25.56
CA PRO A 331 -1.34 -2.58 -24.50
C PRO A 331 -0.90 -4.02 -24.77
N LYS A 332 -0.44 -4.71 -23.72
CA LYS A 332 -0.28 -6.16 -23.79
C LYS A 332 -1.64 -6.71 -24.19
N GLU A 333 -1.87 -6.96 -25.48
CA GLU A 333 -2.86 -7.93 -25.88
C GLU A 333 -2.43 -9.20 -25.13
N ASP A 334 -3.28 -9.62 -24.21
CA ASP A 334 -3.22 -10.93 -23.62
C ASP A 334 -3.02 -11.90 -24.77
N LYS A 335 -1.79 -12.41 -24.92
CA LYS A 335 -1.52 -13.52 -25.83
C LYS A 335 -2.68 -14.49 -25.60
N PRO A 336 -3.47 -14.86 -26.64
CA PRO A 336 -4.54 -15.80 -26.45
C PRO A 336 -3.92 -17.00 -25.73
N ARG A 337 -4.40 -17.26 -24.51
CA ARG A 337 -3.95 -18.39 -23.70
C ARG A 337 -3.93 -19.56 -24.68
N ARG A 338 -2.78 -20.21 -24.88
CA ARG A 338 -2.69 -21.42 -25.70
C ARG A 338 -3.85 -22.28 -25.21
N LYS A 339 -4.90 -22.44 -26.03
CA LYS A 339 -6.05 -23.27 -25.69
C LYS A 339 -5.43 -24.62 -25.35
N GLU A 340 -5.56 -25.05 -24.10
CA GLU A 340 -5.16 -26.40 -23.73
C GLU A 340 -5.95 -27.33 -24.63
N PRO A 341 -5.30 -28.29 -25.32
CA PRO A 341 -6.01 -29.21 -26.18
C PRO A 341 -7.08 -29.92 -25.34
N GLU A 342 -8.34 -29.85 -25.79
CA GLU A 342 -9.46 -30.58 -25.20
C GLU A 342 -9.13 -32.07 -25.26
N GLY A 343 -9.10 -32.72 -24.10
CA GLY A 343 -8.65 -34.09 -23.94
C GLY A 343 -8.35 -34.44 -22.49
N ALA A 344 -8.65 -35.68 -22.12
CA ALA A 344 -8.42 -36.17 -20.77
C ALA A 344 -6.91 -36.35 -20.53
N LYS A 345 -6.39 -35.72 -19.48
CA LYS A 345 -4.98 -35.87 -19.05
C LYS A 345 -4.85 -37.07 -18.12
N LEU A 346 -4.04 -38.04 -18.52
CA LEU A 346 -3.61 -39.15 -17.69
C LEU A 346 -2.25 -38.84 -17.06
N TYR A 347 -2.12 -39.11 -15.77
CA TYR A 347 -0.87 -39.13 -15.04
C TYR A 347 -0.29 -40.54 -15.10
N VAL A 348 0.89 -40.67 -15.67
CA VAL A 348 1.63 -41.93 -15.71
C VAL A 348 2.84 -41.77 -14.79
N GLY A 349 2.83 -42.45 -13.65
CA GLY A 349 3.86 -42.44 -12.62
C GLY A 349 4.69 -43.72 -12.58
N ASN A 350 5.83 -43.64 -11.90
CA ASN A 350 6.79 -44.74 -11.71
C ASN A 350 7.48 -45.23 -13.00
N LEU A 351 7.64 -44.35 -14.00
CA LEU A 351 8.39 -44.69 -15.21
C LEU A 351 9.89 -44.81 -14.89
N PRO A 352 10.59 -45.78 -15.50
CA PRO A 352 12.04 -45.85 -15.41
C PRO A 352 12.69 -44.62 -16.06
N PHE A 353 13.76 -44.11 -15.47
CA PHE A 353 14.48 -42.91 -15.96
C PHE A 353 15.06 -43.07 -17.39
N LYS A 354 15.14 -44.31 -17.88
CA LYS A 354 15.58 -44.66 -19.24
C LYS A 354 14.44 -44.71 -20.26
N ALA A 355 13.16 -44.66 -19.84
CA ALA A 355 12.04 -44.72 -20.77
C ALA A 355 12.04 -43.49 -21.70
N SER A 356 11.75 -43.75 -22.96
CA SER A 356 11.67 -42.75 -24.02
C SER A 356 10.21 -42.36 -24.31
N GLU A 357 10.04 -41.25 -25.03
CA GLU A 357 8.71 -40.82 -25.48
C GLU A 357 8.10 -41.82 -26.48
N ASP A 358 8.95 -42.48 -27.26
CA ASP A 358 8.56 -43.48 -28.25
C ASP A 358 7.98 -44.76 -27.60
N ASP A 359 8.52 -45.17 -26.45
CA ASP A 359 8.02 -46.35 -25.70
C ASP A 359 6.61 -46.11 -25.16
N LEU A 360 6.36 -44.90 -24.64
CA LEU A 360 5.02 -44.52 -24.20
C LEU A 360 4.07 -44.43 -25.39
N ARG A 361 4.51 -43.85 -26.50
CA ARG A 361 3.69 -43.74 -27.70
C ARG A 361 3.30 -45.11 -28.26
N ALA A 362 4.18 -46.10 -28.19
CA ALA A 362 3.88 -47.48 -28.59
C ALA A 362 2.79 -48.11 -27.71
N LEU A 363 2.89 -47.96 -26.39
CA LEU A 363 1.90 -48.50 -25.44
C LEU A 363 0.51 -47.88 -25.57
N PHE A 364 0.43 -46.58 -25.88
CA PHE A 364 -0.84 -45.89 -26.04
C PHE A 364 -1.42 -45.97 -27.47
N LYS A 365 -0.65 -46.48 -28.46
CA LYS A 365 -1.09 -46.59 -29.86
C LYS A 365 -2.19 -47.65 -30.06
N ASP A 366 -2.16 -48.73 -29.28
CA ASP A 366 -3.14 -49.82 -29.40
C ASP A 366 -4.53 -49.43 -28.86
N LEU A 367 -4.61 -48.30 -28.14
CA LEU A 367 -5.81 -47.88 -27.41
C LEU A 367 -6.32 -46.49 -27.86
N CYS A 368 -5.50 -45.66 -28.53
CA CYS A 368 -5.81 -44.23 -28.75
C CYS A 368 -5.35 -43.68 -30.11
N ASP A 369 -6.16 -42.80 -30.70
CA ASP A 369 -5.93 -42.23 -32.05
C ASP A 369 -5.01 -40.99 -32.04
N SER A 370 -4.91 -40.26 -30.92
CA SER A 370 -3.92 -39.19 -30.74
C SER A 370 -3.46 -39.05 -29.29
N VAL A 371 -2.15 -38.93 -29.10
CA VAL A 371 -1.47 -38.94 -27.81
C VAL A 371 -0.50 -37.77 -27.76
N HIS A 372 -0.68 -36.84 -26.80
CA HIS A 372 0.28 -35.77 -26.54
C HIS A 372 1.01 -36.05 -25.22
N ILE A 373 2.32 -36.31 -25.30
CA ILE A 373 3.14 -36.66 -24.13
C ILE A 373 3.87 -35.41 -23.64
N TYR A 374 3.79 -35.15 -22.33
CA TYR A 374 4.52 -34.09 -21.67
C TYR A 374 5.34 -34.67 -20.51
N TRP A 375 6.67 -34.59 -20.63
CA TRP A 375 7.59 -35.04 -19.59
C TRP A 375 8.20 -33.86 -18.84
N PRO A 376 7.84 -33.63 -17.56
CA PRO A 376 8.49 -32.60 -16.76
C PRO A 376 9.93 -32.99 -16.40
N ALA A 377 10.91 -32.22 -16.84
CA ALA A 377 12.29 -32.33 -16.40
C ALA A 377 12.56 -31.38 -15.22
N ASP A 378 13.52 -31.73 -14.36
CA ASP A 378 14.07 -30.83 -13.35
C ASP A 378 15.02 -29.78 -13.97
N ASN A 379 15.36 -28.71 -13.26
CA ASN A 379 16.26 -27.65 -13.72
C ASN A 379 17.65 -28.15 -14.16
N ALA A 380 18.03 -29.36 -13.75
CA ALA A 380 19.27 -30.05 -14.14
C ALA A 380 19.09 -31.01 -15.35
N GLY A 381 17.98 -30.92 -16.09
CA GLY A 381 17.71 -31.77 -17.26
C GLY A 381 17.40 -33.24 -16.95
N ARG A 382 17.33 -33.60 -15.67
CA ARG A 382 16.94 -34.96 -15.24
C ARG A 382 15.43 -35.12 -15.36
N LYS A 383 15.02 -36.12 -16.15
CA LYS A 383 13.62 -36.52 -16.34
C LYS A 383 13.02 -36.99 -15.01
N LYS A 384 11.87 -36.46 -14.60
CA LYS A 384 11.16 -36.96 -13.40
C LYS A 384 10.59 -38.34 -13.68
N ALA A 385 10.37 -39.18 -12.67
CA ALA A 385 9.82 -40.54 -12.87
C ALA A 385 8.30 -40.57 -13.18
N PHE A 386 7.76 -39.52 -13.81
CA PHE A 386 6.36 -39.42 -14.21
C PHE A 386 6.19 -38.54 -15.45
N SER A 387 5.18 -38.85 -16.27
CA SER A 387 4.79 -38.13 -17.48
C SER A 387 3.29 -37.88 -17.51
N PHE A 388 2.86 -36.79 -18.16
CA PHE A 388 1.46 -36.52 -18.44
C PHE A 388 1.14 -36.86 -19.89
N VAL A 389 0.07 -37.60 -20.11
CA VAL A 389 -0.37 -38.03 -21.43
C VAL A 389 -1.78 -37.51 -21.65
N THR A 390 -1.96 -36.62 -22.62
CA THR A 390 -3.30 -36.18 -23.04
C THR A 390 -3.80 -37.11 -24.13
N VAL A 391 -5.00 -37.67 -23.90
CA VAL A 391 -5.63 -38.65 -24.78
C VAL A 391 -6.89 -38.07 -25.39
N MET A 392 -7.13 -38.34 -26.68
CA MET A 392 -8.43 -38.13 -27.33
C MET A 392 -8.90 -39.44 -27.98
N PRO A 393 -10.21 -39.80 -27.91
CA PRO A 393 -11.32 -39.09 -27.24
C PRO A 393 -11.40 -39.38 -25.73
N GLU A 394 -12.01 -38.45 -24.97
CA GLU A 394 -12.10 -38.48 -23.49
C GLU A 394 -12.71 -39.77 -22.93
N SER A 395 -13.65 -40.39 -23.67
CA SER A 395 -14.35 -41.62 -23.27
C SER A 395 -13.44 -42.83 -23.08
N LYS A 396 -12.25 -42.86 -23.69
CA LYS A 396 -11.31 -43.99 -23.57
C LYS A 396 -10.33 -43.85 -22.38
N ALA A 397 -10.27 -42.67 -21.74
CA ALA A 397 -9.28 -42.40 -20.70
C ALA A 397 -9.45 -43.29 -19.45
N GLU A 398 -10.69 -43.60 -19.07
CA GLU A 398 -10.98 -44.45 -17.92
C GLU A 398 -10.66 -45.93 -18.17
N GLU A 399 -10.89 -46.41 -19.40
CA GLU A 399 -10.53 -47.78 -19.78
C GLU A 399 -9.01 -47.96 -19.82
N VAL A 400 -8.30 -46.97 -20.37
CA VAL A 400 -6.85 -46.96 -20.44
C VAL A 400 -6.24 -46.93 -19.03
N ALA A 401 -6.79 -46.11 -18.13
CA ALA A 401 -6.36 -46.08 -16.74
C ALA A 401 -6.57 -47.44 -16.04
N LYS A 402 -7.70 -48.13 -16.26
CA LYS A 402 -7.95 -49.44 -15.64
C LYS A 402 -7.10 -50.56 -16.22
N LYS A 403 -6.85 -50.56 -17.55
CA LYS A 403 -6.10 -51.61 -18.24
C LYS A 403 -4.59 -51.48 -18.09
N LEU A 404 -4.06 -50.25 -18.00
CA LEU A 404 -2.60 -50.01 -17.97
C LEU A 404 -2.03 -49.76 -16.56
N ASN A 405 -2.87 -49.62 -15.53
CA ASN A 405 -2.40 -49.47 -14.15
C ASN A 405 -1.85 -50.80 -13.63
N GLY A 406 -0.56 -50.85 -13.31
CA GLY A 406 0.15 -52.06 -12.90
C GLY A 406 0.90 -52.77 -14.03
N SER A 407 1.07 -52.15 -15.21
CA SER A 407 1.88 -52.73 -16.29
C SER A 407 3.37 -52.69 -15.93
N ASP A 408 4.07 -53.82 -16.05
CA ASP A 408 5.51 -53.89 -15.81
C ASP A 408 6.31 -53.31 -16.97
N MET A 409 7.14 -52.29 -16.69
CA MET A 409 8.15 -51.79 -17.62
C MET A 409 9.53 -51.82 -16.97
N MET A 410 10.42 -52.63 -17.53
CA MET A 410 11.83 -52.76 -17.11
C MET A 410 12.00 -52.97 -15.58
N GLY A 411 11.17 -53.84 -15.00
CA GLY A 411 11.20 -54.20 -13.58
C GLY A 411 10.55 -53.18 -12.64
N ARG A 412 9.69 -52.29 -13.16
CA ARG A 412 8.86 -51.37 -12.37
C ARG A 412 7.43 -51.34 -12.90
N GLU A 413 6.48 -51.46 -11.99
CA GLU A 413 5.06 -51.31 -12.27
C GLU A 413 4.70 -49.84 -12.52
N ILE A 414 4.14 -49.54 -13.69
CA ILE A 414 3.68 -48.20 -14.05
C ILE A 414 2.33 -47.94 -13.37
N LYS A 415 2.19 -46.77 -12.75
CA LYS A 415 0.92 -46.32 -12.18
C LYS A 415 0.22 -45.34 -13.14
N VAL A 416 -1.00 -45.64 -13.57
CA VAL A 416 -1.78 -44.73 -14.44
C VAL A 416 -3.01 -44.24 -13.68
N ASP A 417 -3.07 -42.93 -13.42
CA ASP A 417 -4.19 -42.26 -12.74
C ASP A 417 -4.75 -41.13 -13.62
N ILE A 418 -6.03 -40.81 -13.48
CA ILE A 418 -6.60 -39.61 -14.10
C ILE A 418 -6.02 -38.37 -13.41
N ALA A 419 -5.38 -37.49 -14.17
CA ALA A 419 -4.73 -36.31 -13.61
C ALA A 419 -5.81 -35.31 -13.14
N LYS A 420 -6.04 -35.24 -11.82
CA LYS A 420 -6.85 -34.16 -11.25
C LYS A 420 -6.21 -32.81 -11.59
N PRO A 421 -6.97 -31.81 -12.07
CA PRO A 421 -6.45 -30.47 -12.26
C PRO A 421 -5.88 -29.99 -10.93
N ARG A 422 -4.62 -29.58 -10.94
CA ARG A 422 -3.97 -29.04 -9.75
C ARG A 422 -4.65 -27.72 -9.43
N ASP A 423 -5.50 -27.73 -8.40
CA ASP A 423 -6.31 -26.59 -8.00
C ASP A 423 -5.39 -25.40 -7.70
N ARG A 424 -5.44 -24.37 -8.56
CA ARG A 424 -4.60 -23.17 -8.44
C ARG A 424 -5.15 -22.17 -7.42
N ASN A 425 -6.32 -22.44 -6.84
CA ASN A 425 -7.00 -21.54 -5.91
C ASN A 425 -6.52 -21.61 -4.46
N ASN A 426 -5.58 -22.48 -4.10
CA ASN A 426 -4.87 -22.38 -2.81
C ASN A 426 -3.49 -21.71 -2.96
N ARG A 427 -3.47 -20.54 -3.60
CA ARG A 427 -2.40 -19.55 -3.40
C ARG A 427 -2.76 -18.74 -2.16
N GLY A 428 -2.42 -19.27 -0.99
CA GLY A 428 -2.41 -18.49 0.24
C GLY A 428 -1.52 -17.25 0.09
N PRO A 429 -1.85 -16.13 0.78
CA PRO A 429 -1.04 -14.92 0.78
C PRO A 429 0.40 -15.25 1.19
N LYS A 430 1.35 -14.53 0.61
CA LYS A 430 2.78 -14.57 0.95
C LYS A 430 2.95 -14.07 2.40
N GLY A 431 2.74 -14.95 3.37
CA GLY A 431 2.92 -14.71 4.79
C GLY A 431 4.38 -14.90 5.18
N LYS A 432 4.94 -13.88 5.84
CA LYS A 432 6.19 -13.95 6.61
C LYS A 432 6.17 -15.21 7.48
N SER A 433 7.11 -16.12 7.27
CA SER A 433 7.36 -17.25 8.16
C SER A 433 8.11 -16.74 9.40
N GLY A 434 7.37 -16.52 10.48
CA GLY A 434 7.87 -16.60 11.84
C GLY A 434 7.85 -18.05 12.32
N ASP A 435 8.99 -18.45 12.90
CA ASP A 435 9.23 -19.55 13.84
C ASP A 435 8.25 -20.73 13.94
N SER A 436 8.68 -21.87 13.35
CA SER A 436 8.47 -23.19 13.97
C SER A 436 9.62 -24.15 13.59
N SER A 437 10.65 -24.17 14.44
CA SER A 437 11.37 -25.36 14.92
C SER A 437 11.66 -26.54 13.97
N GLY A 438 12.25 -26.26 12.80
CA GLY A 438 12.98 -27.28 12.02
C GLY A 438 14.48 -27.07 12.14
N LYS A 439 15.17 -27.85 13.00
CA LYS A 439 16.63 -27.81 13.14
C LYS A 439 17.31 -27.97 11.78
N SER A 440 18.27 -27.10 11.50
CA SER A 440 18.96 -27.07 10.21
C SER A 440 19.79 -28.35 10.00
N SER A 441 20.07 -28.71 8.74
CA SER A 441 20.88 -29.90 8.41
C SER A 441 22.28 -29.89 9.05
N ARG A 442 22.76 -28.71 9.46
CA ARG A 442 24.02 -28.53 10.18
C ARG A 442 23.89 -28.87 11.67
N GLU A 443 22.76 -28.56 12.31
CA GLU A 443 22.47 -28.95 13.69
C GLU A 443 22.19 -30.44 13.83
N LEU A 444 21.52 -31.05 12.84
CA LEU A 444 21.31 -32.51 12.81
C LEU A 444 22.63 -33.28 12.66
N ARG A 445 23.60 -32.70 11.93
CA ARG A 445 24.94 -33.28 11.78
C ARG A 445 25.78 -33.13 13.05
N ALA A 446 25.68 -32.00 13.74
CA ALA A 446 26.34 -31.78 15.04
C ALA A 446 25.80 -32.72 16.13
N LEU A 447 24.47 -32.92 16.19
CA LEU A 447 23.85 -33.86 17.13
C LEU A 447 24.24 -35.32 16.85
N ALA A 448 24.37 -35.71 15.58
CA ALA A 448 24.85 -37.04 15.20
C ALA A 448 26.34 -37.26 15.55
N GLU A 449 27.17 -36.21 15.46
CA GLU A 449 28.57 -36.26 15.93
C GLU A 449 28.67 -36.34 17.45
N GLU A 450 27.85 -35.60 18.21
CA GLU A 450 27.80 -35.69 19.67
C GLU A 450 27.27 -37.05 20.18
N GLU A 451 26.31 -37.67 19.47
CA GLU A 451 25.82 -39.00 19.81
C GLU A 451 26.84 -40.12 19.51
N ALA A 452 27.72 -39.90 18.53
CA ALA A 452 28.84 -40.80 18.21
C ALA A 452 29.99 -40.68 19.23
N ASP A 453 30.29 -39.47 19.71
CA ASP A 453 31.34 -39.22 20.70
C ASP A 453 30.96 -39.74 22.11
N SER A 454 29.68 -39.59 22.48
CA SER A 454 29.14 -40.11 23.74
C SER A 454 29.08 -41.65 23.81
N LYS A 455 28.94 -42.34 22.66
CA LYS A 455 29.08 -43.81 22.57
C LYS A 455 30.54 -44.27 22.68
N LYS A 456 31.52 -43.49 22.19
CA LYS A 456 32.97 -43.78 22.38
C LYS A 456 33.42 -43.63 23.84
N LYS A 457 32.87 -42.69 24.60
CA LYS A 457 33.21 -42.49 26.03
C LYS A 457 32.73 -43.61 26.96
N LYS A 458 31.74 -44.43 26.56
CA LYS A 458 31.22 -45.54 27.38
C LYS A 458 32.09 -46.80 27.39
N HIS A 459 33.14 -46.90 26.57
CA HIS A 459 34.02 -48.08 26.50
C HIS A 459 35.34 -47.98 27.29
N ARG A 460 35.61 -46.88 28.00
CA ARG A 460 36.73 -46.85 28.95
C ARG A 460 36.31 -47.47 30.28
N ARG A 461 36.53 -48.77 30.43
CA ARG A 461 36.55 -49.44 31.74
C ARG A 461 37.61 -48.78 32.64
N PRO A 462 37.32 -48.47 33.92
CA PRO A 462 38.36 -48.07 34.86
C PRO A 462 39.28 -49.27 35.12
N LYS A 463 40.60 -49.04 35.07
CA LYS A 463 41.58 -49.98 35.63
C LYS A 463 41.34 -50.07 37.14
N LYS A 464 41.24 -51.29 37.64
CA LYS A 464 41.22 -51.63 39.05
C LYS A 464 42.68 -51.69 39.50
N ASP A 465 43.06 -50.82 40.43
CA ASP A 465 43.96 -51.03 41.57
C ASP A 465 44.23 -49.68 42.25
#